data_AF-A0A353C624-F1
#
_entry.id   AF-A0A353C624-F1
#
_cell.length_a   1.000
_cell.length_b   1.000
_cell.length_c   1.000
_cell.angle_alpha   90.00
_cell.angle_beta   90.00
_cell.angle_gamma   90.00
#
_symmetry.space_group_name_H-M   'P 1'
#
loop_
_entity.id
_entity.type
_entity.pdbx_description
1 polymer ?
#
loop_
_entity_poly.entity_id
_entity_poly.type
_entity_poly.pdbx_seq_one_letter_code
_entity_poly.pdbx_strand_id
1 'polypeptide(L)' 'TAENESGEVLGIFWLRKNQPGLGDHVCNAAYMVSPAAHGRGVGRQMAEFSLDEARRLGFTAMQFNFVVA' A
#
# COMPACT_ATOMS: atom_id res chain seq x y z
N THR A 1 -1.38 1.48 -9.05
CA THR A 1 0.03 1.80 -9.36
C THR A 1 0.26 3.26 -9.04
N ALA A 2 1.50 3.68 -8.82
CA ALA A 2 1.88 5.10 -8.79
C ALA A 2 2.67 5.39 -10.07
N GLU A 3 2.26 6.43 -10.80
CA GLU A 3 2.80 6.78 -12.12
C GLU A 3 3.16 8.27 -12.15
N ASN A 4 4.13 8.64 -13.00
CA ASN A 4 4.41 10.04 -13.31
C ASN A 4 3.53 10.56 -14.46
N GLU A 5 3.67 11.84 -14.80
CA GLU A 5 2.91 12.50 -15.89
C GLU A 5 3.13 11.85 -17.26
N SER A 6 4.27 11.18 -17.46
CA SER A 6 4.60 10.43 -18.68
C SER A 6 4.04 9.01 -18.70
N GLY A 7 3.34 8.58 -17.64
CA GLY A 7 2.80 7.23 -17.48
C GLY A 7 3.83 6.17 -17.04
N GLU A 8 5.02 6.57 -16.62
CA GLU A 8 6.03 5.65 -16.11
C GLU A 8 5.64 5.17 -14.70
N VAL A 9 5.63 3.85 -14.48
CA VAL A 9 5.33 3.25 -13.18
C VAL A 9 6.49 3.49 -12.21
N LEU A 10 6.24 4.29 -11.18
CA LEU A 10 7.19 4.60 -10.10
C LEU A 10 7.07 3.63 -8.92
N GLY A 11 5.93 2.95 -8.79
CA GLY A 11 5.70 2.00 -7.71
C GLY A 11 4.38 1.25 -7.85
N ILE A 12 4.28 0.16 -7.10
CA ILE A 12 3.08 -0.66 -7.02
C ILE A 12 2.75 -0.93 -5.56
N PHE A 13 1.46 -1.09 -5.28
CA PHE A 13 0.99 -1.62 -4.01
C PHE A 13 -0.24 -2.49 -4.25
N TRP A 14 -0.56 -3.31 -3.26
CA TRP A 14 -1.84 -4.02 -3.20
C TRP A 14 -2.42 -3.94 -1.80
N LEU A 15 -3.72 -4.19 -1.70
CA LEU A 15 -4.48 -4.21 -0.46
C LEU A 15 -5.37 -5.46 -0.44
N ARG A 16 -5.41 -6.18 0.68
CA ARG A 16 -6.27 -7.36 0.86
C ARG A 16 -6.60 -7.59 2.33
N LYS A 17 -7.60 -8.44 2.57
CA LYS A 17 -7.82 -9.06 3.88
C LYS A 17 -6.54 -9.78 4.35
N ASN A 18 -6.07 -9.48 5.57
CA ASN A 18 -4.90 -10.14 6.16
C ASN A 18 -5.21 -11.59 6.53
N GLN A 19 -6.44 -11.85 6.98
CA GLN A 19 -6.94 -13.17 7.38
C GLN A 19 -8.38 -13.38 6.88
N PRO A 20 -8.83 -14.62 6.69
CA PRO A 20 -10.24 -14.92 6.42
C PRO A 20 -11.10 -14.85 7.69
N GLY A 21 -12.42 -14.84 7.53
CA GLY A 21 -13.39 -14.99 8.62
C GLY A 21 -13.25 -13.88 9.67
N LEU A 22 -13.16 -14.27 10.95
CA LEU A 22 -13.15 -13.33 12.08
C LEU A 22 -12.03 -12.28 12.05
N GLY A 23 -10.97 -12.48 11.27
CA GLY A 23 -9.86 -11.52 11.11
C GLY A 23 -9.96 -10.63 9.87
N ASP A 24 -11.05 -10.70 9.10
CA ASP A 24 -11.13 -10.02 7.81
C ASP A 24 -11.37 -8.50 7.86
N HIS A 25 -11.61 -7.98 9.06
CA HIS A 25 -11.65 -6.55 9.37
C HIS A 25 -10.25 -5.90 9.40
N VAL A 26 -9.18 -6.70 9.44
CA VAL A 26 -7.79 -6.23 9.33
C VAL A 26 -7.27 -6.46 7.92
N CYS A 27 -6.82 -5.40 7.25
CA CYS A 27 -6.15 -5.52 5.96
C CYS A 27 -4.62 -5.67 6.11
N ASN A 28 -4.00 -6.16 5.05
CA ASN A 28 -2.56 -6.11 4.82
C ASN A 28 -2.31 -5.45 3.46
N ALA A 29 -1.16 -4.82 3.35
CA ALA A 29 -0.67 -4.25 2.11
C ALA A 29 0.83 -4.52 1.96
N ALA A 30 1.30 -4.54 0.73
CA ALA A 30 2.72 -4.50 0.40
C ALA A 30 2.98 -3.43 -0.64
N TYR A 31 4.19 -2.89 -0.63
CA TYR A 31 4.62 -1.79 -1.47
C TYR A 31 5.96 -2.14 -2.11
N MET A 32 6.12 -1.76 -3.36
CA MET A 32 7.42 -1.74 -4.04
C MET A 32 7.56 -0.42 -4.77
N VAL A 33 8.72 0.21 -4.63
CA VAL A 33 9.06 1.47 -5.29
C VAL A 33 10.19 1.17 -6.27
N SER A 34 10.10 1.74 -7.47
CA SER A 34 11.19 1.68 -8.45
C SER A 34 12.46 2.28 -7.83
N PRO A 35 13.64 1.66 -8.01
CA PRO A 35 14.91 2.25 -7.55
C PRO A 35 15.14 3.67 -8.09
N ALA A 36 14.66 3.97 -9.30
CA ALA A 36 14.75 5.32 -9.90
C ALA A 36 13.88 6.37 -9.18
N ALA A 37 12.93 5.92 -8.36
CA ALA A 37 12.02 6.76 -7.59
C ALA A 37 12.34 6.80 -6.09
N HIS A 38 13.43 6.17 -5.64
CA HIS A 38 13.87 6.18 -4.25
C HIS A 38 14.14 7.61 -3.75
N GLY A 39 13.81 7.86 -2.48
CA GLY A 39 14.00 9.17 -1.84
C GLY A 39 13.02 10.27 -2.31
N ARG A 40 12.11 9.99 -3.25
CA ARG A 40 11.15 10.98 -3.80
C ARG A 40 9.78 10.96 -3.13
N GLY A 41 9.61 10.21 -2.05
CA GLY A 41 8.36 10.14 -1.29
C GLY A 41 7.23 9.29 -1.93
N VAL A 42 7.49 8.57 -3.03
CA VAL A 42 6.47 7.75 -3.72
C VAL A 42 5.87 6.68 -2.80
N GLY A 43 6.70 5.98 -2.02
CA GLY A 43 6.22 4.97 -1.06
C GLY A 43 5.30 5.56 0.01
N ARG A 44 5.60 6.78 0.48
CA ARG A 44 4.76 7.50 1.44
C ARG A 44 3.39 7.85 0.83
N GLN A 45 3.38 8.38 -0.39
CA GLN A 45 2.13 8.71 -1.08
C GLN A 45 1.25 7.47 -1.31
N MET A 46 1.86 6.34 -1.72
CA MET A 46 1.12 5.08 -1.85
C MET A 46 0.58 4.58 -0.50
N ALA A 47 1.36 4.68 0.57
CA ALA A 47 0.91 4.27 1.91
C ALA A 47 -0.25 5.15 2.40
N GLU A 48 -0.15 6.47 2.28
CA GLU A 48 -1.23 7.41 2.63
C GLU A 48 -2.51 7.11 1.82
N PHE A 49 -2.39 6.96 0.50
CA PHE A 49 -3.51 6.58 -0.36
C PHE A 49 -4.15 5.24 0.06
N SER A 50 -3.33 4.22 0.33
CA SER A 50 -3.84 2.90 0.70
C SER A 50 -4.54 2.87 2.06
N LEU A 51 -4.16 3.75 3.00
CA LEU A 51 -4.81 3.87 4.31
C LEU A 51 -6.20 4.47 4.15
N ASP A 52 -6.35 5.49 3.30
CA ASP A 52 -7.65 6.08 2.99
C ASP A 52 -8.54 5.08 2.24
N GLU A 53 -7.97 4.33 1.30
CA GLU A 53 -8.68 3.28 0.59
C GLU A 53 -9.10 2.13 1.52
N ALA A 54 -8.25 1.74 2.47
CA ALA A 54 -8.59 0.73 3.46
C ALA A 54 -9.77 1.16 4.35
N ARG A 55 -9.80 2.43 4.77
CA ARG A 55 -10.95 2.99 5.50
C ARG A 55 -12.22 3.00 4.63
N ARG A 56 -12.10 3.40 3.36
CA ARG A 56 -13.23 3.41 2.41
C ARG A 56 -13.82 2.02 2.19
N LEU A 57 -12.98 0.99 2.21
CA LEU A 57 -13.37 -0.42 2.07
C LEU A 57 -13.88 -1.06 3.37
N GLY A 58 -13.89 -0.32 4.49
CA GLY A 58 -14.44 -0.78 5.77
C GLY A 58 -13.47 -1.56 6.65
N PHE A 59 -12.17 -1.58 6.35
CA PHE A 59 -11.18 -2.14 7.26
C PHE A 59 -11.00 -1.25 8.48
N THR A 60 -10.87 -1.85 9.65
CA THR A 60 -10.69 -1.12 10.92
C THR A 60 -9.23 -1.00 11.33
N ALA A 61 -8.35 -1.80 10.72
CA ALA A 61 -6.92 -1.76 10.94
C ALA A 61 -6.15 -2.24 9.70
N MET A 62 -4.87 -1.85 9.64
CA MET A 62 -3.90 -2.36 8.68
C MET A 62 -2.70 -2.93 9.47
N GLN A 63 -2.28 -4.14 9.12
CA GLN A 63 -1.14 -4.81 9.74
C GLN A 63 -0.09 -5.11 8.67
N PHE A 64 1.18 -4.84 8.96
CA PHE A 64 2.31 -5.28 8.15
C PHE A 64 2.98 -6.47 8.81
N ASN A 65 2.90 -7.64 8.16
CA ASN A 65 3.54 -8.85 8.67
C ASN A 65 5.07 -8.82 8.50
N PHE A 66 5.54 -8.08 7.50
CA PHE A 66 6.96 -7.93 7.20
C PHE A 66 7.28 -6.47 6.92
N VAL A 67 8.33 -5.99 7.59
CA VAL A 67 8.94 -4.69 7.35
C VAL A 67 10.44 -4.96 7.20
N VAL A 68 11.02 -4.52 6.10
CA VAL A 68 12.44 -4.74 5.77
C VAL A 68 13.18 -3.41 5.77
N ALA A 69 14.45 -3.43 6.17
CA ALA A 69 15.36 -2.29 6.20
C ALA A 69 16.45 -2.43 5.14
#